data_AF-A0A9J6RCD3-F1
#
_entry.id   AF-A0A9J6RCD3-F1
#
_cell.length_a   1.000
_cell.length_b   1.000
_cell.length_c   1.000
_cell.angle_alpha   90.00
_cell.angle_beta   90.00
_cell.angle_gamma   90.00
#
_symmetry.space_group_name_H-M   'P 1'
#
loop_
_entity.id
_entity.type
_entity.pdbx_description
1 polymer ?
#
loop_
_entity_poly.entity_id
_entity_poly.type
_entity_poly.pdbx_seq_one_letter_code
_entity_poly.pdbx_strand_id
1 'polypeptide(L)'
;MSLRSFIFEQAHKRSYFSYELFYSLVVVYFTVIVAFGMLYFILSLHEVILVQSNTETRAQQSFLSLLIDCLYFSGVTLMTVGYGDIIPVGWGRLLALTQAMIGYLLPTAFFLKIILKESYLNGVKKEADDL
;
A
#
# COMPACT_ATOMS: atom_id res chain seq x y z
N MET A 1 23.59 -23.95 32.03
CA MET A 1 22.89 -23.65 30.76
C MET A 1 23.57 -22.47 30.11
N SER A 2 23.96 -22.58 28.83
CA SER A 2 24.76 -21.57 28.13
C SER A 2 23.87 -20.43 27.63
N LEU A 3 24.32 -19.17 27.80
CA LEU A 3 23.63 -17.95 27.35
C LEU A 3 23.20 -18.00 25.87
N ARG A 4 23.91 -18.79 25.06
CA ARG A 4 23.61 -18.98 23.63
C ARG A 4 22.33 -19.78 23.38
N SER A 5 21.95 -20.72 24.26
CA SER A 5 20.70 -21.49 24.08
C SER A 5 19.46 -20.64 24.40
N PHE A 6 19.57 -19.71 25.35
CA PHE A 6 18.46 -18.81 25.72
C PHE A 6 18.13 -17.80 24.61
N ILE A 7 19.15 -17.26 23.92
CA ILE A 7 18.96 -16.33 22.80
C ILE A 7 18.40 -17.04 21.56
N PHE A 8 18.77 -18.30 21.33
CA PHE A 8 18.35 -19.04 20.14
C PHE A 8 16.95 -19.67 20.24
N GLU A 9 16.50 -20.06 21.44
CA GLU A 9 15.14 -20.61 21.62
C GLU A 9 14.03 -19.57 21.49
N GLN A 10 14.29 -18.29 21.82
CA GLN A 10 13.27 -17.23 21.73
C GLN A 10 13.06 -16.72 20.29
N ALA A 11 13.99 -16.99 19.37
CA ALA A 11 13.88 -16.56 17.97
C ALA A 11 12.97 -17.47 17.12
N HIS A 12 12.79 -18.74 17.50
CA HIS A 12 12.21 -19.73 16.57
C HIS A 12 10.67 -19.84 16.64
N LYS A 13 9.99 -19.35 17.69
CA LYS A 13 8.52 -19.45 17.82
C LYS A 13 7.73 -18.30 17.18
N ARG A 14 8.37 -17.37 16.45
CA ARG A 14 7.73 -16.13 15.95
C ARG A 14 7.68 -15.99 14.41
N SER A 15 8.07 -17.03 13.66
CA SER A 15 8.29 -16.94 12.20
C SER A 15 7.04 -17.15 11.32
N TYR A 16 6.01 -17.84 11.82
CA TYR A 16 4.78 -18.10 11.03
C TYR A 16 3.89 -16.86 10.85
N PHE A 17 4.08 -15.82 11.66
CA PHE A 17 3.27 -14.61 11.62
C PHE A 17 3.69 -13.61 10.51
N SER A 18 4.87 -13.79 9.90
CA SER A 18 5.41 -12.84 8.91
C SER A 18 4.70 -12.94 7.56
N TYR A 19 4.40 -14.17 7.09
CA TYR A 19 3.91 -14.38 5.73
C TYR A 19 2.43 -14.03 5.53
N GLU A 20 1.54 -14.40 6.45
CA GLU A 20 0.09 -14.08 6.35
C GLU A 20 -0.15 -12.57 6.34
N LEU A 21 0.58 -11.88 7.20
CA LEU A 21 0.57 -10.44 7.33
C LEU A 21 1.14 -9.79 6.05
N PHE A 22 2.33 -10.19 5.62
CA PHE A 22 2.94 -9.65 4.41
C PHE A 22 2.03 -9.84 3.18
N TYR A 23 1.43 -11.02 3.02
CA TYR A 23 0.48 -11.29 1.96
C TYR A 23 -0.76 -10.40 2.05
N SER A 24 -1.31 -10.21 3.25
CA SER A 24 -2.44 -9.29 3.48
C SER A 24 -2.09 -7.86 3.09
N LEU A 25 -0.88 -7.39 3.41
CA LEU A 25 -0.41 -6.06 3.02
C LEU A 25 -0.35 -5.91 1.50
N VAL A 26 0.28 -6.86 0.81
CA VAL A 26 0.39 -6.85 -0.67
C VAL A 26 -0.99 -6.85 -1.32
N VAL A 27 -1.92 -7.66 -0.84
CA VAL A 27 -3.31 -7.70 -1.34
C VAL A 27 -4.01 -6.37 -1.14
N VAL A 28 -3.88 -5.74 0.04
CA VAL A 28 -4.47 -4.42 0.30
C VAL A 28 -3.85 -3.34 -0.59
N TYR A 29 -2.54 -3.35 -0.80
CA TYR A 29 -1.89 -2.44 -1.75
C TYR A 29 -2.46 -2.63 -3.16
N PHE A 30 -2.56 -3.87 -3.63
CA PHE A 30 -3.09 -4.17 -4.96
C PHE A 30 -4.54 -3.71 -5.12
N THR A 31 -5.41 -3.95 -4.14
CA THR A 31 -6.80 -3.53 -4.20
C THR A 31 -6.93 -2.00 -4.22
N VAL A 32 -6.12 -1.28 -3.44
CA VAL A 32 -6.10 0.19 -3.46
C VAL A 32 -5.59 0.72 -4.81
N ILE A 33 -4.54 0.12 -5.38
CA ILE A 33 -4.02 0.51 -6.71
C ILE A 33 -5.12 0.36 -7.77
N VAL A 34 -5.81 -0.77 -7.80
CA VAL A 34 -6.89 -1.03 -8.76
C VAL A 34 -8.06 -0.08 -8.53
N ALA A 35 -8.49 0.14 -7.28
CA ALA A 35 -9.60 1.03 -6.96
C ALA A 35 -9.33 2.48 -7.40
N PHE A 36 -8.18 3.04 -7.03
CA PHE A 36 -7.79 4.39 -7.44
C PHE A 36 -7.50 4.48 -8.94
N GLY A 37 -6.88 3.45 -9.53
CA GLY A 37 -6.65 3.39 -10.98
C GLY A 37 -7.95 3.45 -11.77
N MET A 38 -8.98 2.74 -11.32
CA MET A 38 -10.32 2.81 -11.91
C MET A 38 -10.98 4.18 -11.70
N LEU A 39 -10.80 4.81 -10.54
CA LEU A 39 -11.28 6.18 -10.29
C LEU A 39 -10.63 7.18 -11.24
N TYR A 40 -9.31 7.13 -11.45
CA TYR A 40 -8.63 7.98 -12.42
C TYR A 40 -9.06 7.68 -13.84
N PHE A 41 -9.27 6.41 -14.19
CA PHE A 41 -9.77 6.04 -15.50
C PHE A 41 -11.14 6.66 -15.77
N ILE A 42 -12.10 6.53 -14.84
CA ILE A 42 -13.45 7.12 -14.98
C ILE A 42 -13.38 8.65 -15.06
N LEU A 43 -12.58 9.30 -14.22
CA LEU A 43 -12.42 10.75 -14.30
C LEU A 43 -11.78 11.19 -15.62
N SER A 44 -10.82 10.40 -16.13
CA SER A 44 -10.16 10.67 -17.41
C SER A 44 -11.09 10.55 -18.61
N LEU A 45 -12.26 9.91 -18.45
CA LEU A 45 -13.31 9.88 -19.48
C LEU A 45 -14.15 11.18 -19.49
N HIS A 46 -14.27 11.86 -18.35
CA HIS A 46 -15.06 13.09 -18.21
C HIS A 46 -14.24 14.37 -18.46
N GLU A 47 -13.01 14.42 -17.94
CA GLU A 47 -12.09 15.55 -18.09
C GLU A 47 -10.65 15.05 -18.26
N VAL A 48 -9.80 15.84 -18.92
CA VAL A 48 -8.37 15.52 -19.01
C VAL A 48 -7.71 15.79 -17.66
N ILE A 49 -7.72 14.78 -16.78
CA ILE A 49 -7.15 14.88 -15.42
C ILE A 49 -5.70 14.36 -15.31
N LEU A 50 -5.16 13.75 -16.35
CA LEU A 50 -3.77 13.27 -16.40
C LEU A 50 -3.07 13.89 -17.61
N VAL A 51 -1.90 14.50 -17.40
CA VAL A 51 -1.04 15.01 -18.47
C VAL A 51 0.23 14.18 -18.50
N GLN A 52 0.56 13.62 -19.68
CA GLN A 52 1.79 12.87 -19.91
C GLN A 52 2.80 13.80 -20.57
N SER A 53 4.06 13.76 -20.14
CA SER A 53 5.12 14.69 -20.61
C SER A 53 5.50 14.52 -22.10
N ASN A 54 5.07 13.43 -22.75
CA ASN A 54 5.45 13.09 -24.13
C ASN A 54 4.23 13.28 -25.06
N THR A 55 4.06 14.51 -25.53
CA THR A 55 2.83 15.13 -26.06
C THR A 55 2.25 14.59 -27.38
N GLU A 56 2.78 13.56 -28.04
CA GLU A 56 2.42 13.32 -29.46
C GLU A 56 1.32 12.27 -29.75
N THR A 57 0.79 11.54 -28.74
CA THR A 57 -0.06 10.35 -29.02
C THR A 57 -1.44 10.34 -28.34
N ARG A 58 -1.99 11.50 -27.96
CA ARG A 58 -3.32 11.58 -27.31
C ARG A 58 -4.49 11.21 -28.23
N ALA A 59 -4.40 11.53 -29.53
CA ALA A 59 -5.51 11.32 -30.48
C ALA A 59 -5.74 9.85 -30.86
N GLN A 60 -4.82 8.94 -30.49
CA GLN A 60 -4.87 7.53 -30.85
C GLN A 60 -4.49 6.61 -29.69
N GLN A 61 -4.76 7.02 -28.46
CA GLN A 61 -4.65 6.11 -27.31
C GLN A 61 -5.90 5.23 -27.22
N SER A 62 -5.70 3.92 -27.31
CA SER A 62 -6.74 2.93 -27.01
C SER A 62 -7.18 3.03 -25.54
N PHE A 63 -8.45 2.73 -25.26
CA PHE A 63 -8.99 2.65 -23.89
C PHE A 63 -8.14 1.77 -22.97
N LEU A 64 -7.56 0.69 -23.51
CA LEU A 64 -6.69 -0.20 -22.76
C LEU A 64 -5.35 0.46 -22.37
N SER A 65 -4.78 1.30 -23.25
CA SER A 65 -3.58 2.07 -22.94
C SER A 65 -3.85 3.09 -21.83
N LEU A 66 -5.00 3.78 -21.90
CA LEU A 66 -5.39 4.75 -20.88
C LEU A 66 -5.60 4.09 -19.51
N LEU A 67 -6.23 2.91 -19.48
CA LEU A 67 -6.41 2.14 -18.25
C LEU A 67 -5.07 1.74 -17.62
N ILE A 68 -4.11 1.29 -18.44
CA ILE A 68 -2.76 0.92 -17.98
C ILE A 68 -2.05 2.17 -17.42
N ASP A 69 -2.10 3.30 -18.11
CA ASP A 69 -1.50 4.56 -17.65
C ASP A 69 -2.10 5.02 -16.31
N CYS A 70 -3.41 4.88 -16.13
CA CYS A 70 -4.10 5.21 -14.87
C CYS A 70 -3.71 4.27 -13.72
N LEU A 71 -3.61 2.96 -13.99
CA LEU A 71 -3.16 1.96 -13.00
C LEU A 71 -1.70 2.19 -12.62
N TYR A 72 -0.85 2.50 -13.59
CA TYR A 72 0.55 2.84 -13.36
C TYR A 72 0.68 4.11 -12.50
N PHE A 73 -0.04 5.18 -12.85
CA PHE A 73 -0.08 6.42 -12.06
C PHE A 73 -0.54 6.17 -10.62
N SER A 74 -1.58 5.35 -10.45
CA SER A 74 -2.08 4.93 -9.14
C SER A 74 -1.01 4.18 -8.34
N GLY A 75 -0.31 3.22 -8.94
CA GLY A 75 0.78 2.49 -8.28
C GLY A 75 1.93 3.40 -7.85
N VAL A 76 2.42 4.24 -8.77
CA VAL A 76 3.52 5.18 -8.53
C VAL A 76 3.17 6.20 -7.43
N THR A 77 1.91 6.63 -7.38
CA THR A 77 1.41 7.55 -6.34
C THR A 77 1.25 6.87 -4.99
N LEU A 78 0.65 5.68 -4.93
CA LEU A 78 0.44 4.95 -3.68
C LEU A 78 1.77 4.52 -3.04
N MET A 79 2.74 4.14 -3.86
CA MET A 79 4.09 3.80 -3.40
C MET A 79 4.97 5.04 -3.17
N THR A 80 4.43 6.25 -3.39
CA THR A 80 5.14 7.53 -3.24
C THR A 80 6.43 7.63 -4.08
N VAL A 81 6.51 6.89 -5.18
CA VAL A 81 7.66 6.90 -6.09
C VAL A 81 7.66 8.19 -6.92
N GLY A 82 6.49 8.56 -7.47
CA GLY A 82 6.26 9.85 -8.11
C GLY A 82 7.26 10.22 -9.22
N TYR A 83 7.45 9.36 -10.23
CA TYR A 83 8.42 9.62 -11.33
C TYR A 83 8.20 10.96 -12.06
N GLY A 84 6.98 11.50 -12.04
CA GLY A 84 6.65 12.79 -12.65
C GLY A 84 6.40 12.73 -14.16
N ASP A 85 6.34 11.53 -14.73
CA ASP A 85 6.02 11.26 -16.13
C ASP A 85 4.53 11.41 -16.45
N ILE A 86 3.67 11.09 -15.47
CA ILE A 86 2.24 11.37 -15.47
C ILE A 86 1.92 12.29 -14.29
N ILE A 87 1.35 13.45 -14.57
CA ILE A 87 1.05 14.47 -13.56
C ILE A 87 -0.47 14.67 -13.49
N PRO A 88 -1.07 14.60 -12.28
CA PRO A 88 -2.49 14.87 -12.12
C PRO A 88 -2.77 16.38 -12.26
N VAL A 89 -3.85 16.71 -12.96
CA VAL A 89 -4.35 18.07 -13.13
C VAL A 89 -5.81 18.17 -12.68
N GLY A 90 -6.26 19.39 -12.36
CA GLY A 90 -7.60 19.63 -11.84
C GLY A 90 -7.90 18.82 -10.57
N TRP A 91 -9.07 18.17 -10.54
CA TRP A 91 -9.54 17.33 -9.44
C TRP A 91 -8.68 16.09 -9.18
N GLY A 92 -7.91 15.63 -10.18
CA GLY A 92 -6.97 14.53 -10.02
C GLY A 92 -5.92 14.80 -8.94
N ARG A 93 -5.58 16.08 -8.67
CA ARG A 93 -4.60 16.45 -7.63
C ARG A 93 -5.08 16.12 -6.23
N LEU A 94 -6.35 16.37 -5.94
CA LEU A 94 -6.93 16.08 -4.62
C LEU A 94 -7.01 14.57 -4.40
N LEU A 95 -7.37 13.80 -5.43
CA LEU A 95 -7.37 12.33 -5.37
C LEU A 95 -5.96 11.77 -5.19
N ALA A 96 -4.96 12.30 -5.91
CA ALA A 96 -3.57 11.87 -5.76
C ALA A 96 -3.03 12.16 -4.36
N LEU A 97 -3.41 13.30 -3.77
CA LEU A 97 -3.03 13.65 -2.41
C LEU A 97 -3.62 12.68 -1.38
N THR A 98 -4.93 12.38 -1.47
CA THR A 98 -5.58 11.44 -0.54
C THR A 98 -5.03 10.02 -0.71
N GLN A 99 -4.73 9.61 -1.94
CA GLN A 99 -4.10 8.33 -2.22
C GLN A 99 -2.70 8.23 -1.61
N ALA A 100 -1.87 9.25 -1.75
CA ALA A 100 -0.54 9.28 -1.16
C ALA A 100 -0.59 9.20 0.38
N MET A 101 -1.56 9.87 1.01
CA MET A 101 -1.81 9.75 2.45
C MET A 101 -2.13 8.30 2.86
N ILE A 102 -3.01 7.63 2.10
CA ILE A 102 -3.34 6.22 2.34
C ILE A 102 -2.09 5.33 2.20
N GLY A 103 -1.28 5.57 1.17
CA GLY A 103 -0.04 4.85 0.92
C GLY A 103 0.95 4.92 2.09
N TYR A 104 1.04 6.08 2.75
CA TYR A 104 1.87 6.25 3.95
C TYR A 104 1.26 5.58 5.19
N LEU A 105 -0.06 5.62 5.35
CA LEU A 105 -0.74 5.08 6.53
C LEU A 105 -0.80 3.55 6.56
N LEU A 106 -0.81 2.88 5.40
CA LEU A 106 -0.95 1.42 5.31
C LEU A 106 0.16 0.63 6.06
N PRO A 107 1.46 0.88 5.83
CA PRO A 107 2.53 0.19 6.56
C PRO A 107 2.50 0.51 8.05
N THR A 108 2.19 1.76 8.40
CA THR A 108 2.11 2.20 9.80
C THR A 108 0.98 1.51 10.55
N ALA A 109 -0.23 1.47 9.97
CA ALA A 109 -1.38 0.78 10.55
C ALA A 109 -1.10 -0.72 10.74
N PHE A 110 -0.42 -1.32 9.77
CA PHE A 110 0.00 -2.69 9.83
C PHE A 110 1.03 -2.96 10.93
N PHE A 111 2.03 -2.09 11.08
CA PHE A 111 3.01 -2.17 12.15
C PHE A 111 2.38 -2.01 13.54
N LEU A 112 1.44 -1.08 13.69
CA LEU A 112 0.66 -0.92 14.92
C LEU A 112 -0.15 -2.17 15.25
N LYS A 113 -0.76 -2.82 14.24
CA LYS A 113 -1.49 -4.08 14.43
C LYS A 113 -0.57 -5.19 14.96
N ILE A 114 0.67 -5.26 14.50
CA ILE A 114 1.67 -6.21 15.00
C ILE A 114 1.98 -5.95 16.48
N ILE A 115 2.28 -4.69 16.82
CA ILE A 115 2.64 -4.32 18.20
C ILE A 115 1.48 -4.57 19.15
N LEU A 116 0.27 -4.15 18.79
CA LEU A 116 -0.91 -4.33 19.63
C LEU A 116 -1.24 -5.80 19.85
N LYS A 117 -1.09 -6.64 18.82
CA LYS A 117 -1.27 -8.09 18.95
C LYS A 117 -0.26 -8.67 19.94
N GLU A 118 1.01 -8.26 19.85
CA GLU A 118 2.05 -8.71 20.78
C GLU A 118 1.77 -8.27 22.23
N SER A 119 1.39 -7.00 22.44
CA SER A 119 1.05 -6.48 23.76
C SER A 119 -0.15 -7.20 24.38
N TYR A 120 -1.17 -7.50 23.57
CA TYR A 120 -2.33 -8.26 24.02
C TYR A 120 -1.97 -9.68 24.47
N LEU A 121 -1.19 -10.41 23.67
CA LEU A 121 -0.78 -11.78 24.01
C LEU A 121 0.10 -11.85 25.27
N ASN A 122 0.99 -10.87 25.45
CA ASN A 122 1.84 -10.79 26.63
C ASN A 122 1.04 -10.43 27.91
N GLY A 123 -0.01 -9.61 27.79
CA GLY A 123 -0.93 -9.30 28.90
C GLY A 123 -1.69 -10.54 29.38
N VAL A 124 -2.31 -11.28 28.44
CA VAL A 124 -3.07 -12.51 28.75
C VAL A 124 -2.19 -13.59 29.39
N LYS A 125 -0.95 -13.76 28.91
CA LYS A 125 -0.02 -14.75 29.48
C LYS A 125 0.33 -14.44 30.93
N LYS A 126 0.46 -13.14 31.28
CA LYS A 126 0.79 -12.71 32.64
C LYS A 126 -0.34 -12.99 33.63
N GLU A 127 -1.59 -12.74 33.24
CA GLU A 127 -2.77 -13.07 34.07
C GLU A 127 -2.94 -14.57 34.29
N ALA A 128 -2.52 -15.41 33.34
CA ALA A 128 -2.58 -16.86 33.46
C ALA A 128 -1.47 -17.46 34.35
N ASP A 129 -0.29 -16.82 34.41
CA ASP A 129 0.82 -17.24 35.27
C ASP A 129 0.63 -16.77 36.74
N ASP A 130 -0.25 -15.79 36.98
CA ASP A 130 -0.58 -15.24 38.31
C ASP A 130 -1.72 -16.01 39.04
N LEU A 131 -2.29 -17.05 38.41
CA LEU A 131 -3.34 -17.94 38.95
C LEU A 131 -2.78 -19.30 39.37
#